data_AF-A0A1A8SEQ6-F1
#
_entry.id   AF-A0A1A8SEQ6-F1
#
_cell.length_a   1.000
_cell.length_b   1.000
_cell.length_c   1.000
_cell.angle_alpha   90.00
_cell.angle_beta   90.00
_cell.angle_gamma   90.00
#
_symmetry.space_group_name_H-M   'P 1'
#
loop_
_entity.id
_entity.type
_entity.pdbx_description
1 polymer ?
#
loop_
_entity_poly.entity_id
_entity_poly.type
_entity_poly.pdbx_seq_one_letter_code
_entity_poly.pdbx_strand_id
1 'polypeptide(L)'
;MVPPCRILIYGFILAGVYCSQQIQWLPCRFTDEQVIMNNEGHRETQRIPRNAVLQFGQTGEAPVDLRTITFQVTGSKVDMRHYVEGVEAEQLECELRRYSTQGIFVHWPSQKAREYNHWFSVSLKHNQGLFTVR
;
A
#
# COMPACT_ATOMS: atom_id res chain seq x y z
N MET A 1 -8.64 -1.52 -20.20
CA MET A 1 -10.05 -1.91 -20.45
C MET A 1 -10.85 -1.66 -19.19
N VAL A 2 -11.93 -0.87 -19.27
CA VAL A 2 -12.76 -0.44 -18.13
C VAL A 2 -13.68 -1.61 -17.72
N PRO A 3 -13.76 -2.02 -16.43
CA PRO A 3 -14.66 -3.09 -16.04
C PRO A 3 -16.12 -2.59 -16.00
N PRO A 4 -17.11 -3.46 -16.23
CA PRO A 4 -18.49 -3.07 -16.47
C PRO A 4 -19.23 -2.73 -15.15
N CYS A 5 -19.73 -1.49 -15.04
CA CYS A 5 -20.68 -1.07 -13.99
C CYS A 5 -21.98 -1.88 -14.24
N ARG A 6 -22.37 -2.81 -13.35
CA ARG A 6 -23.60 -3.63 -13.50
C ARG A 6 -24.83 -2.75 -13.35
N ILE A 7 -25.50 -2.46 -14.47
CA ILE A 7 -26.72 -1.66 -14.52
C ILE A 7 -27.91 -2.56 -14.15
N LEU A 8 -28.51 -2.36 -12.98
CA LEU A 8 -29.85 -2.85 -12.68
C LEU A 8 -30.85 -1.86 -13.28
N ILE A 9 -31.29 -2.13 -14.51
CA ILE A 9 -32.31 -1.35 -15.21
C ILE A 9 -33.67 -1.79 -14.70
N TYR A 10 -34.21 -1.13 -13.68
CA TYR A 10 -35.66 -1.06 -13.48
C TYR A 10 -36.04 0.21 -12.68
N GLY A 11 -36.82 1.09 -13.33
CA GLY A 11 -37.60 2.14 -12.67
C GLY A 11 -36.97 3.53 -12.69
N PHE A 12 -37.52 4.41 -13.53
CA PHE A 12 -37.36 5.87 -13.52
C PHE A 12 -37.33 6.48 -12.11
N ILE A 13 -36.14 6.76 -11.56
CA ILE A 13 -35.93 7.80 -10.54
C ILE A 13 -34.54 8.43 -10.81
N LEU A 14 -34.51 9.76 -10.81
CA LEU A 14 -33.30 10.61 -10.84
C LEU A 14 -32.44 10.41 -9.58
N ALA A 15 -31.86 9.22 -9.42
CA ALA A 15 -30.81 8.97 -8.45
C ALA A 15 -29.52 8.74 -9.25
N GLY A 16 -28.58 9.68 -9.15
CA GLY A 16 -27.30 9.60 -9.84
C GLY A 16 -26.64 8.25 -9.57
N VAL A 17 -26.20 7.59 -10.64
CA VAL A 17 -25.39 6.38 -10.53
C VAL A 17 -24.05 6.78 -9.94
N TYR A 18 -23.89 6.62 -8.62
CA TYR A 18 -22.57 6.68 -7.99
C TYR A 18 -21.83 5.39 -8.34
N CYS A 19 -21.13 5.33 -9.49
CA CYS A 19 -20.10 4.29 -9.66
C CYS A 19 -18.97 4.67 -8.69
N SER A 20 -18.89 4.01 -7.54
CA SER A 20 -17.73 4.14 -6.65
C SER A 20 -16.51 3.59 -7.40
N GLN A 21 -15.59 4.45 -7.80
CA GLN A 21 -14.30 3.98 -8.31
C GLN A 21 -13.57 3.33 -7.14
N GLN A 22 -13.48 2.01 -7.16
CA GLN A 22 -12.69 1.30 -6.17
C GLN A 22 -11.22 1.40 -6.57
N ILE A 23 -10.42 2.08 -5.76
CA ILE A 23 -8.97 2.18 -5.96
C ILE A 23 -8.38 0.76 -5.91
N GLN A 24 -7.83 0.29 -7.03
CA GLN A 24 -7.19 -1.03 -7.13
C GLN A 24 -5.74 -1.01 -6.66
N TRP A 25 -5.04 0.10 -6.92
CA TRP A 25 -3.67 0.31 -6.51
C TRP A 25 -3.42 1.80 -6.25
N LEU A 26 -2.47 2.09 -5.36
CA LEU A 26 -2.11 3.44 -4.94
C LEU A 26 -0.59 3.61 -4.98
N PRO A 27 -0.05 4.62 -5.70
CA PRO A 27 1.37 4.97 -5.61
C PRO A 27 1.75 5.39 -4.19
N CYS A 28 2.87 4.87 -3.71
CA CYS A 28 3.34 5.12 -2.36
C CYS A 28 4.78 5.61 -2.37
N ARG A 29 5.06 6.62 -1.53
CA ARG A 29 6.45 7.00 -1.27
C ARG A 29 7.11 5.90 -0.46
N PHE A 30 8.13 5.27 -1.03
CA PHE A 30 8.93 4.27 -0.33
C PHE A 30 10.41 4.68 -0.35
N THR A 31 11.04 4.64 0.82
CA THR A 31 12.48 4.79 0.99
C THR A 31 12.98 3.55 1.69
N ASP A 32 13.74 2.74 0.96
CA ASP A 32 14.38 1.57 1.51
C ASP A 32 15.63 1.97 2.30
N GLU A 33 15.98 1.17 3.29
CA GLU A 33 17.13 1.41 4.15
C GLU A 33 18.10 0.23 4.05
N GLN A 34 19.33 0.52 3.64
CA GLN A 34 20.41 -0.43 3.56
C GLN A 34 21.51 -0.05 4.54
N VAL A 35 21.90 -1.00 5.40
CA VAL A 35 23.04 -0.81 6.30
C VAL A 35 24.30 -1.24 5.56
N ILE A 36 25.24 -0.32 5.42
CA ILE A 36 26.55 -0.55 4.81
C ILE A 36 27.66 -0.29 5.82
N MET A 37 28.80 -0.94 5.63
CA MET A 37 30.02 -0.59 6.35
C MET A 37 30.78 0.47 5.56
N ASN A 38 31.08 1.58 6.20
CA ASN A 38 31.93 2.60 5.60
C ASN A 38 33.41 2.19 5.70
N ASN A 39 34.29 2.98 5.07
CA ASN A 39 35.72 2.71 5.01
C ASN A 39 36.43 2.81 6.38
N GLU A 40 35.83 3.48 7.37
CA GLU A 40 36.33 3.56 8.75
C GLU A 40 35.82 2.42 9.64
N GLY A 41 35.02 1.49 9.10
CA GLY A 41 34.45 0.41 9.90
C GLY A 41 33.27 0.86 10.78
N HIS A 42 32.58 1.94 10.43
CA HIS A 42 31.32 2.37 11.03
C HIS A 42 30.09 1.94 10.20
N ARG A 43 29.01 1.57 10.89
CA ARG A 43 27.72 1.21 10.24
C ARG A 43 27.02 2.49 9.80
N GLU A 44 26.81 2.65 8.51
CA GLU A 44 26.02 3.73 7.93
C GLU A 44 24.71 3.19 7.36
N THR A 45 23.63 3.98 7.48
CA THR A 45 22.32 3.64 6.89
C THR A 45 22.09 4.49 5.65
N GLN A 46 22.10 3.86 4.49
CA GLN A 46 21.79 4.50 3.22
C GLN A 46 20.28 4.45 2.97
N ARG A 47 19.71 5.60 2.58
CA ARG A 47 18.29 5.74 2.21
C ARG A 47 18.15 5.76 0.69
N ILE A 48 17.44 4.79 0.15
CA ILE A 48 17.29 4.60 -1.29
C ILE A 48 15.81 4.79 -1.67
N PRO A 49 15.44 5.86 -2.39
CA PRO A 49 14.07 6.02 -2.87
C PRO A 49 13.74 4.94 -3.90
N ARG A 50 12.56 4.35 -3.80
CA ARG A 50 12.06 3.31 -4.70
C ARG A 50 10.63 3.63 -5.11
N ASN A 51 10.30 3.31 -6.35
CA ASN A 51 8.91 3.33 -6.81
C ASN A 51 8.18 2.16 -6.16
N ALA A 52 7.08 2.45 -5.47
CA ALA A 52 6.27 1.44 -4.82
C ALA A 52 4.78 1.70 -5.05
N VAL A 53 4.01 0.63 -5.13
CA VAL A 53 2.56 0.67 -5.20
C VAL A 53 1.95 -0.24 -4.14
N LEU A 54 0.89 0.21 -3.50
CA LEU A 54 0.06 -0.59 -2.60
C LEU A 54 -1.13 -1.13 -3.39
N GLN A 55 -1.32 -2.44 -3.42
CA GLN A 55 -2.38 -3.10 -4.17
C GLN A 55 -3.47 -3.63 -3.24
N PHE A 56 -4.73 -3.29 -3.54
CA PHE A 56 -5.91 -3.70 -2.79
C PHE A 56 -6.67 -4.82 -3.54
N GLY A 57 -6.66 -6.07 -3.05
CA GLY A 57 -7.54 -7.14 -3.55
C GLY A 57 -6.91 -8.13 -4.56
N GLN A 58 -7.77 -8.85 -5.31
CA GLN A 58 -7.35 -9.84 -6.32
C GLN A 58 -6.49 -9.15 -7.38
N THR A 59 -5.41 -9.83 -7.77
CA THR A 59 -4.43 -9.45 -8.79
C THR A 59 -5.08 -8.86 -10.05
N GLY A 60 -5.31 -7.55 -10.03
CA GLY A 60 -5.43 -6.72 -11.23
C GLY A 60 -4.05 -6.53 -11.85
N GLU A 61 -4.02 -6.20 -13.16
CA GLU A 61 -2.82 -6.13 -14.01
C GLU A 61 -1.57 -5.69 -13.24
N ALA A 62 -0.52 -6.52 -13.34
CA ALA A 62 0.77 -6.27 -12.72
C ALA A 62 1.26 -4.84 -13.04
N PRO A 63 2.07 -4.22 -12.17
CA PRO A 63 2.64 -2.91 -12.49
C PRO A 63 3.31 -2.99 -13.87
N VAL A 64 2.95 -2.06 -14.74
CA VAL A 64 3.49 -1.94 -16.11
C VAL A 64 5.02 -1.79 -16.10
N ASP A 65 5.59 -1.34 -14.98
CA ASP A 65 7.03 -1.20 -14.75
C ASP A 65 7.61 -2.27 -13.82
N LEU A 66 8.54 -3.06 -14.37
CA LEU A 66 9.32 -4.09 -13.65
C LEU A 66 10.19 -3.54 -12.50
N ARG A 67 10.44 -2.22 -12.43
CA ARG A 67 11.21 -1.59 -11.36
C ARG A 67 10.34 -1.13 -10.19
N THR A 68 9.03 -1.26 -10.29
CA THR A 68 8.08 -0.85 -9.24
C THR A 68 7.84 -2.01 -8.27
N ILE A 69 8.04 -1.73 -6.98
CA ILE A 69 7.80 -2.70 -5.90
C ILE A 69 6.32 -2.73 -5.57
N THR A 70 5.68 -3.89 -5.66
CA THR A 70 4.26 -4.06 -5.31
C THR A 70 4.11 -4.60 -3.90
N PHE A 71 3.36 -3.88 -3.06
CA PHE A 71 2.92 -4.33 -1.75
C PHE A 71 1.46 -4.75 -1.83
N GLN A 72 1.21 -6.06 -1.88
CA GLN A 72 -0.16 -6.58 -1.95
C GLN A 72 -0.77 -6.75 -0.54
N VAL A 73 -1.93 -6.13 -0.32
CA VAL A 73 -2.67 -6.25 0.94
C VAL A 73 -3.51 -7.53 0.92
N THR A 74 -2.96 -8.59 1.51
CA THR A 74 -3.59 -9.93 1.57
C THR A 74 -4.43 -10.15 2.84
N GLY A 75 -4.14 -9.43 3.93
CA GLY A 75 -4.92 -9.46 5.17
C GLY A 75 -4.44 -8.42 6.16
N SER A 76 -5.37 -7.76 6.84
CA SER A 76 -5.09 -6.76 7.87
C SER A 76 -6.20 -6.77 8.91
N LYS A 77 -5.88 -6.51 10.20
CA LYS A 77 -6.89 -6.26 11.24
C LYS A 77 -7.71 -5.00 10.94
N VAL A 78 -7.10 -4.04 10.24
CA VAL A 78 -7.73 -2.82 9.73
C VAL A 78 -7.87 -2.97 8.23
N ASP A 79 -9.09 -3.16 7.75
CA ASP A 79 -9.32 -3.26 6.30
C ASP A 79 -9.18 -1.89 5.64
N MET A 80 -7.97 -1.61 5.15
CA MET A 80 -7.62 -0.36 4.46
C MET A 80 -8.49 -0.09 3.23
N ARG A 81 -9.18 -1.11 2.69
CA ARG A 81 -10.10 -0.96 1.54
C ARG A 81 -11.27 -0.03 1.86
N HIS A 82 -11.71 0.02 3.12
CA HIS A 82 -12.79 0.89 3.55
C HIS A 82 -12.39 2.38 3.54
N TYR A 83 -11.10 2.68 3.65
CA TYR A 83 -10.58 4.06 3.67
C TYR A 83 -10.30 4.62 2.28
N VAL A 84 -10.30 3.76 1.25
CA VAL A 84 -10.10 4.15 -0.15
C VAL A 84 -11.40 4.07 -0.96
N GLU A 85 -12.49 3.63 -0.34
CA GLU A 85 -13.80 3.57 -0.98
C GLU A 85 -14.42 4.98 -1.07
N GLY A 86 -14.77 5.40 -2.29
CA GLY A 86 -15.38 6.71 -2.53
C GLY A 86 -14.43 7.90 -2.38
N VAL A 87 -13.12 7.65 -2.27
CA VAL A 87 -12.06 8.67 -2.25
C VAL A 87 -11.27 8.58 -3.55
N GLU A 88 -10.89 9.72 -4.12
CA GLU A 88 -10.06 9.75 -5.32
C GLU A 88 -8.58 9.53 -4.96
N ALA A 89 -7.80 8.92 -5.86
CA ALA A 89 -6.40 8.56 -5.56
C ALA A 89 -5.53 9.78 -5.24
N GLU A 90 -5.80 10.92 -5.88
CA GLU A 90 -5.11 12.20 -5.69
C GLU A 90 -5.40 12.82 -4.31
N GLN A 91 -6.47 12.37 -3.65
CA GLN A 91 -6.82 12.79 -2.29
C GLN A 91 -6.05 12.03 -1.22
N LEU A 92 -5.28 11.00 -1.59
CA LEU A 92 -4.58 10.11 -0.69
C LEU A 92 -3.07 10.28 -0.78
N GLU A 93 -2.45 10.46 0.38
CA GLU A 93 -1.02 10.32 0.58
C GLU A 93 -0.74 8.91 1.09
N CYS A 94 0.06 8.13 0.35
CA CYS A 94 0.55 6.83 0.80
C CYS A 94 2.05 6.88 1.08
N GLU A 95 2.43 6.37 2.25
CA GLU A 95 3.82 6.21 2.65
C GLU A 95 4.10 4.80 3.13
N LEU A 96 5.16 4.20 2.61
CA LEU A 96 5.70 2.91 3.03
C LEU A 96 7.04 3.12 3.70
N ARG A 97 7.27 2.41 4.81
CA ARG A 97 8.54 2.41 5.53
C ARG A 97 8.89 1.01 5.99
N ARG A 98 10.19 0.72 6.04
CA ARG A 98 10.69 -0.48 6.71
C ARG A 98 10.53 -0.29 8.21
N TYR A 99 9.87 -1.23 8.87
CA TYR A 99 9.74 -1.25 10.32
C TYR A 99 10.94 -1.98 10.91
N SER A 100 11.81 -1.24 11.60
CA SER A 100 12.93 -1.83 12.32
C SER A 100 12.41 -2.42 13.63
N THR A 101 12.54 -3.74 13.77
CA THR A 101 12.25 -4.41 15.03
C THR A 101 13.41 -4.34 16.03
N GLN A 102 14.46 -3.55 15.73
CA GLN A 102 15.68 -3.43 16.54
C GLN A 102 16.33 -4.79 16.90
N GLY A 103 16.20 -5.79 16.01
CA GLY A 103 16.73 -7.14 16.23
C GLY A 103 15.74 -8.12 16.84
N ILE A 104 14.49 -7.71 17.10
CA ILE A 104 13.41 -8.60 17.53
C ILE A 104 12.81 -9.29 16.30
N PHE A 105 13.00 -10.60 16.16
CA PHE A 105 12.38 -11.35 15.06
C PHE A 105 10.90 -11.56 15.36
N VAL A 106 10.02 -10.70 14.84
CA VAL A 106 8.58 -10.89 14.95
C VAL A 106 8.14 -11.92 13.91
N HIS A 107 7.50 -12.99 14.38
CA HIS A 107 6.94 -14.04 13.56
C HIS A 107 5.73 -13.54 12.76
N TRP A 108 5.61 -13.94 11.49
CA TRP A 108 4.35 -13.79 10.77
C TRP A 108 3.31 -14.73 11.41
N PRO A 109 2.06 -14.31 11.65
CA PRO A 109 1.02 -15.22 12.13
C PRO A 109 0.91 -16.39 11.14
N SER A 110 1.04 -17.63 11.62
CA SER A 110 1.08 -18.90 10.85
C SER A 110 2.39 -19.32 10.17
N GLN A 111 3.51 -18.59 10.31
CA GLN A 111 4.82 -19.01 9.77
C GLN A 111 5.96 -18.88 10.78
N LYS A 112 6.91 -19.84 10.78
CA LYS A 112 8.15 -19.72 11.56
C LYS A 112 8.94 -18.49 11.06
N ALA A 113 9.57 -17.75 11.97
CA ALA A 113 10.35 -16.58 11.58
C ALA A 113 11.53 -17.09 10.77
N ARG A 114 11.71 -16.50 9.59
CA ARG A 114 12.92 -16.67 8.80
C ARG A 114 13.70 -15.36 8.87
N GLU A 115 15.02 -15.47 8.81
CA GLU A 115 15.96 -14.36 8.97
C GLU A 115 15.73 -13.22 7.95
N TYR A 116 15.10 -13.52 6.81
CA TYR A 116 14.78 -12.57 5.76
C TYR A 116 13.39 -11.92 5.87
N ASN A 117 12.62 -12.18 6.94
CA ASN A 117 11.32 -11.54 7.12
C ASN A 117 11.54 -10.07 7.50
N HIS A 118 11.10 -9.16 6.63
CA HIS A 118 11.12 -7.74 6.89
C HIS A 118 9.71 -7.23 7.16
N TRP A 119 9.59 -6.38 8.17
CA TRP A 119 8.34 -5.73 8.50
C TRP A 119 8.28 -4.38 7.79
N PHE A 120 7.08 -4.04 7.33
CA PHE A 120 6.81 -2.77 6.69
C PHE A 120 5.60 -2.15 7.35
N SER A 121 5.66 -0.84 7.56
CA SER A 121 4.50 -0.04 7.95
C SER A 121 4.01 0.72 6.72
N VAL A 122 2.70 0.76 6.55
CA VAL A 122 2.04 1.57 5.53
C VAL A 122 1.21 2.63 6.24
N SER A 123 1.26 3.87 5.76
CA SER A 123 0.45 4.97 6.24
C SER A 123 -0.39 5.50 5.09
N LEU A 124 -1.70 5.55 5.27
CA LEU A 124 -2.62 6.24 4.36
C LEU A 124 -3.18 7.47 5.05
N LYS A 125 -3.13 8.61 4.37
CA LYS A 125 -3.59 9.89 4.90
C LYS A 125 -4.42 10.60 3.85
N HIS A 126 -5.58 11.10 4.24
CA HIS A 126 -6.34 12.01 3.38
C HIS A 126 -5.63 13.38 3.36
N ASN A 127 -5.44 13.97 2.19
CA ASN A 127 -4.70 15.23 2.04
C ASN A 127 -5.36 16.42 2.77
N GLN A 128 -6.69 16.41 2.93
CA GLN A 128 -7.45 17.37 3.74
C GLN A 128 -7.49 17.03 5.25
N GLY A 129 -6.79 15.98 5.69
CA GLY A 129 -6.72 15.61 7.11
C GLY A 129 -7.95 14.91 7.68
N LEU A 130 -8.85 14.41 6.83
CA LEU A 130 -10.07 13.69 7.26
C LEU A 130 -9.75 12.40 8.03
N PHE A 131 -8.68 11.71 7.66
CA PHE A 131 -8.22 10.53 8.37
C PHE A 131 -6.71 10.30 8.18
N THR A 132 -6.16 9.47 9.07
CA THR A 132 -4.84 8.85 8.93
C THR A 132 -4.92 7.44 9.51
N VAL A 133 -4.53 6.43 8.74
CA VAL A 133 -4.47 5.03 9.16
C VAL A 133 -3.04 4.49 8.97
N ARG A 134 -2.57 3.68 9.92
CA ARG A 134 -1.22 3.08 9.94
C ARG A 134 -1.28 1.62 10.35
#